data_AF-A0A0R3CZJ8-F1
#
_entry.id   AF-A0A0R3CZJ8-F1
#
_cell.length_a   1.000
_cell.length_b   1.000
_cell.length_c   1.000
_cell.angle_alpha   90.00
_cell.angle_beta   90.00
_cell.angle_gamma   90.00
#
_symmetry.space_group_name_H-M   'P 1'
#
loop_
_entity.id
_entity.type
_entity.pdbx_description
1 polymer ?
#
loop_
_entity_poly.entity_id
_entity_poly.type
_entity_poly.pdbx_seq_one_letter_code
_entity_poly.pdbx_strand_id
1 'polypeptide(L)'
;MTIARNEIFGPVLAVIGAEDEHSAIRIANDSHGLAVYVLSDSADLARYVVRLMPAGNIYMQGASHDRAEPFGGYKRPVKVASVWKNF
;
A
#
# COMPACT_ATOMS: atom_id res chain seq x y z
N MET A 1 11.62 11.34 -5.68
CA MET A 1 10.73 12.53 -5.73
C MET A 1 10.20 12.82 -4.33
N THR A 2 10.19 14.09 -3.90
CA THR A 2 9.76 14.50 -2.55
C THR A 2 8.30 14.13 -2.25
N ILE A 3 7.39 14.33 -3.21
CA ILE A 3 5.96 14.03 -3.06
C ILE A 3 5.66 12.53 -2.86
N ALA A 4 6.51 11.65 -3.36
CA ALA A 4 6.36 10.20 -3.21
C ALA A 4 6.73 9.76 -1.80
N ARG A 5 7.78 10.35 -1.22
CA ARG A 5 8.36 9.94 0.07
C ARG A 5 7.73 10.66 1.26
N ASN A 6 7.36 11.92 1.10
CA ASN A 6 6.81 12.71 2.18
C ASN A 6 5.28 12.62 2.18
N GLU A 7 4.70 12.71 3.36
CA GLU A 7 3.27 12.88 3.51
C GLU A 7 2.85 14.30 3.11
N ILE A 8 1.75 14.37 2.37
CA ILE A 8 1.12 15.62 1.96
C ILE A 8 -0.29 15.57 2.54
N PHE A 9 -0.56 16.36 3.58
CA PHE A 9 -1.87 16.46 4.24
C PHE A 9 -2.86 17.30 3.39
N GLY A 10 -3.02 16.92 2.13
CA GLY A 10 -3.85 17.57 1.14
C GLY A 10 -4.21 16.61 0.01
N PRO A 11 -5.09 16.99 -0.92
CA PRO A 11 -5.63 16.11 -1.95
C PRO A 11 -4.61 15.88 -3.09
N VAL A 12 -3.48 15.23 -2.77
CA VAL A 12 -2.38 14.95 -3.70
C VAL A 12 -2.16 13.45 -3.81
N LEU A 13 -2.37 12.90 -5.00
CA LEU A 13 -2.06 11.52 -5.34
C LEU A 13 -0.77 11.45 -6.17
N ALA A 14 0.16 10.58 -5.77
CA ALA A 14 1.34 10.26 -6.56
C ALA A 14 1.16 8.89 -7.21
N VAL A 15 1.35 8.81 -8.53
CA VAL A 15 1.32 7.56 -9.29
C VAL A 15 2.75 7.20 -9.69
N ILE A 16 3.18 5.98 -9.38
CA ILE A 16 4.53 5.49 -9.62
C ILE A 16 4.41 4.20 -10.41
N GLY A 17 4.98 4.16 -11.62
CA GLY A 17 5.06 2.95 -12.42
C GLY A 17 6.03 1.94 -11.80
N ALA A 18 5.69 0.67 -11.92
CA ALA A 18 6.54 -0.46 -11.59
C ALA A 18 6.69 -1.34 -12.83
N GLU A 19 7.86 -1.95 -12.99
CA GLU A 19 8.18 -2.80 -14.15
C GLU A 19 7.60 -4.21 -13.98
N ASP A 20 7.46 -4.65 -12.73
CA ASP A 20 7.01 -5.98 -12.33
C ASP A 20 6.49 -5.96 -10.88
N GLU A 21 6.05 -7.11 -10.38
CA GLU A 21 5.52 -7.26 -9.03
C GLU A 21 6.61 -6.99 -7.96
N HIS A 22 7.85 -7.40 -8.21
CA HIS A 22 8.95 -7.24 -7.26
C HIS A 22 9.33 -5.76 -7.07
N SER A 23 9.37 -4.99 -8.15
CA SER A 23 9.59 -3.55 -8.14
C SER A 23 8.42 -2.81 -7.50
N ALA A 24 7.18 -3.24 -7.74
CA ALA A 24 6.01 -2.69 -7.05
C ALA A 24 6.09 -2.89 -5.54
N ILE A 25 6.42 -4.10 -5.08
CA ILE A 25 6.64 -4.42 -3.66
C ILE A 25 7.76 -3.56 -3.07
N ARG A 26 8.87 -3.41 -3.79
CA ARG A 26 10.00 -2.58 -3.35
C ARG A 26 9.62 -1.11 -3.21
N ILE A 27 8.88 -0.56 -4.17
CA ILE A 27 8.39 0.84 -4.14
C ILE A 27 7.43 1.03 -2.96
N ALA A 28 6.48 0.12 -2.76
CA ALA A 28 5.54 0.18 -1.65
C ALA A 28 6.26 0.11 -0.29
N ASN A 29 7.27 -0.74 -0.17
CA ASN A 29 8.04 -0.94 1.06
C ASN A 29 9.04 0.20 1.36
N ASP A 30 9.35 1.07 0.38
CA ASP A 30 10.11 2.33 0.58
C ASP A 30 9.22 3.47 1.13
N SER A 31 8.01 3.15 1.60
CA SER A 31 7.06 4.08 2.20
C SER A 31 6.85 3.85 3.71
N HIS A 32 5.99 4.66 4.30
CA HIS A 32 5.57 4.54 5.69
C HIS A 32 4.51 3.45 5.85
N GLY A 33 4.43 2.83 7.04
CA GLY A 33 3.68 1.59 7.27
C GLY A 33 2.32 1.76 7.93
N LEU A 34 1.55 2.81 7.66
CA LEU A 34 0.22 2.97 8.28
C LEU A 34 -0.79 2.01 7.63
N ALA A 35 -1.08 2.22 6.34
CA ALA A 35 -1.97 1.33 5.61
C ALA A 35 -1.51 1.03 4.18
N VAL A 36 -1.88 -0.14 3.67
CA VAL A 36 -1.63 -0.53 2.28
C VAL A 36 -2.92 -1.05 1.64
N TYR A 37 -3.10 -0.72 0.37
CA TYR A 37 -4.19 -1.23 -0.46
C TYR A 37 -3.58 -2.05 -1.60
N VAL A 38 -4.02 -3.31 -1.72
CA VAL A 38 -3.58 -4.24 -2.76
C VAL A 38 -4.76 -4.60 -3.65
N LEU A 39 -4.62 -4.31 -4.94
CA LEU A 39 -5.58 -4.67 -5.98
C LEU A 39 -4.86 -5.49 -7.05
N SER A 40 -5.46 -6.63 -7.42
CA SER A 40 -4.91 -7.54 -8.41
C SER A 40 -6.01 -8.43 -8.99
N ASP A 41 -5.91 -8.77 -10.26
CA ASP A 41 -6.81 -9.74 -10.91
C ASP A 41 -6.56 -11.19 -10.45
N SER A 42 -5.38 -11.45 -9.87
CA SER A 42 -5.04 -12.72 -9.24
C SER A 42 -5.17 -12.61 -7.72
N ALA A 43 -6.08 -13.39 -7.15
CA ALA A 43 -6.28 -13.48 -5.71
C ALA A 43 -5.05 -14.06 -4.99
N ASP A 44 -4.34 -15.01 -5.60
CA ASP A 44 -3.15 -15.61 -5.00
C ASP A 44 -1.97 -14.64 -5.01
N LEU A 45 -1.81 -13.86 -6.08
CA LEU A 45 -0.84 -12.79 -6.13
C LEU A 45 -1.17 -11.71 -5.07
N ALA A 46 -2.44 -11.31 -4.95
CA ALA A 46 -2.86 -10.35 -3.94
C ALA A 46 -2.49 -10.83 -2.53
N ARG A 47 -2.81 -12.08 -2.19
CA ARG A 47 -2.47 -12.69 -0.90
C ARG A 47 -0.96 -12.77 -0.67
N TYR A 48 -0.19 -13.08 -1.70
CA TYR A 48 1.27 -13.11 -1.65
C TYR A 48 1.83 -11.72 -1.34
N VAL A 49 1.40 -10.69 -2.07
CA VAL A 49 1.86 -9.30 -1.90
C VAL A 49 1.51 -8.79 -0.50
N VAL A 50 0.27 -9.00 -0.03
CA VAL A 50 -0.18 -8.57 1.31
C VAL A 50 0.75 -9.08 2.41
N ARG A 51 1.22 -10.34 2.33
CA ARG A 51 2.13 -10.93 3.33
C ARG A 51 3.52 -10.27 3.39
N LEU A 52 3.89 -9.51 2.35
CA LEU A 52 5.19 -8.85 2.24
C LEU A 52 5.16 -7.38 2.63
N MET A 53 3.98 -6.83 2.96
CA MET A 53 3.80 -5.42 3.26
C MET A 53 4.04 -5.15 4.76
N PRO A 54 5.03 -4.32 5.12
CA PRO A 54 5.30 -3.93 6.50
C PRO A 54 4.38 -2.77 6.90
N ALA A 55 3.09 -3.04 7.06
CA ALA A 55 2.06 -2.07 7.44
C ALA A 55 1.15 -2.60 8.54
N GLY A 56 0.53 -1.70 9.31
CA GLY A 56 -0.38 -2.13 10.38
C GLY A 56 -1.77 -2.49 9.89
N ASN A 57 -2.28 -1.83 8.84
CA ASN A 57 -3.53 -2.18 8.18
C ASN A 57 -3.31 -2.48 6.69
N ILE A 58 -3.84 -3.59 6.19
CA ILE A 58 -3.73 -3.94 4.77
C ILE A 58 -5.11 -4.33 4.24
N TYR A 59 -5.54 -3.65 3.17
CA TYR A 59 -6.82 -3.85 2.52
C TYR A 59 -6.61 -4.51 1.17
N MET A 60 -7.28 -5.63 0.94
CA MET A 60 -7.16 -6.43 -0.28
C MET A 60 -8.50 -6.41 -1.01
N GLN A 61 -8.49 -6.24 -2.34
CA GLN A 61 -9.70 -6.28 -3.18
C GLN A 61 -10.84 -5.35 -2.70
N GLY A 62 -10.51 -4.13 -2.28
CA GLY A 62 -11.52 -3.15 -1.86
C GLY A 62 -12.21 -3.46 -0.54
N ALA A 63 -11.63 -4.32 0.31
CA ALA A 63 -12.12 -4.56 1.65
C ALA A 63 -12.34 -3.23 2.41
N SER A 64 -13.52 -3.10 3.04
CA SER A 64 -13.87 -1.94 3.84
C SER A 64 -13.11 -1.95 5.17
N HIS A 65 -12.82 -0.77 5.70
CA HIS A 65 -12.33 -0.62 7.06
C HIS A 65 -13.45 -0.92 8.07
N ASP A 66 -13.25 -1.91 8.93
CA ASP A 66 -14.13 -2.16 10.09
C ASP A 66 -13.64 -1.32 11.29
N ARG A 67 -14.56 -0.58 11.91
CA ARG A 67 -14.26 0.29 13.06
C ARG A 67 -13.90 -0.49 14.32
N ALA A 68 -14.17 -1.79 14.37
CA ALA A 68 -13.77 -2.67 15.45
C ALA A 68 -12.36 -3.24 15.27
N GLU A 69 -11.75 -3.08 14.08
CA GLU A 69 -10.38 -3.57 13.83
C GLU A 69 -9.33 -2.71 14.54
N PRO A 70 -8.27 -3.32 15.10
CA PRO A 70 -7.11 -2.58 15.56
C PRO A 70 -6.52 -1.71 14.44
N PHE A 71 -6.22 -0.46 14.77
CA PHE A 71 -5.64 0.50 13.84
C PHE A 71 -4.31 1.03 14.38
N GLY A 72 -3.27 0.97 13.55
CA GLY A 72 -1.94 1.41 13.94
C GLY A 72 -0.96 1.28 12.79
N GLY A 73 0.21 1.91 12.90
CA GLY A 73 1.25 1.82 11.87
C GLY A 73 2.41 0.93 12.28
N TYR A 74 3.04 0.32 11.28
CA TYR A 74 4.31 -0.38 11.41
C TYR A 74 5.47 0.59 11.15
N LYS A 75 6.57 0.47 11.90
CA LYS A 75 7.74 1.38 11.88
C LYS A 75 7.36 2.84 12.16
N ARG A 76 7.39 3.73 11.16
CA ARG A 76 6.99 5.14 11.28
C ARG A 76 5.54 5.28 10.83
N PRO A 77 4.61 5.59 11.75
CA PRO A 77 3.19 5.43 11.48
C PRO A 77 2.60 6.65 10.75
N VAL A 78 2.96 6.93 9.50
CA VAL A 78 2.09 7.76 8.63
C VAL A 78 2.40 7.59 7.13
N LYS A 79 1.58 6.83 6.38
CA LYS A 79 1.13 7.03 4.97
C LYS A 79 0.34 5.79 4.48
N VAL A 80 -0.53 6.00 3.50
CA VAL A 80 -1.30 4.96 2.80
C VAL A 80 -0.70 4.73 1.41
N ALA A 81 -0.32 3.50 1.06
CA ALA A 81 0.14 3.13 -0.28
C ALA A 81 -0.91 2.28 -1.01
N SER A 82 -1.11 2.49 -2.32
CA SER A 82 -2.01 1.65 -3.14
C SER A 82 -1.25 1.11 -4.35
N VAL A 83 -1.34 -0.20 -4.59
CA VAL A 83 -0.77 -0.87 -5.77
C VAL A 83 -1.92 -1.19 -6.71
N TRP A 84 -1.85 -0.67 -7.94
CA TRP A 84 -2.79 -0.92 -9.04
C TRP A 84 -2.05 -1.62 -10.18
N LYS A 85 -2.71 -2.60 -10.81
CA LYS A 85 -2.27 -3.19 -12.08
C LYS A 85 -3.44 -3.10 -13.07
N ASN A 86 -3.20 -2.48 -14.23
CA ASN A 86 -4.06 -2.52 -15.42
C ASN A 86 -3.16 -2.84 -16.61
N PHE A 87 -3.46 -3.92 -17.33
CA PHE A 87 -3.27 -4.00 -18.78
C PHE A 87 -4.62 -4.29 -19.40
#